data_AF-A0A9E7AZ77-F1
#
_entry.id   AF-A0A9E7AZ77-F1
#
_cell.length_a   1.000
_cell.length_b   1.000
_cell.length_c   1.000
_cell.angle_alpha   90.00
_cell.angle_beta   90.00
_cell.angle_gamma   90.00
#
_symmetry.space_group_name_H-M   'P 1'
#
loop_
_entity.id
_entity.type
_entity.pdbx_description
1 polymer ?
#
loop_
_entity_poly.entity_id
_entity_poly.type
_entity_poly.pdbx_seq_one_letter_code
_entity_poly.pdbx_strand_id
1 'polypeptide(L)'
;MIKAIVFFFRTLFYWILRLFGWTAPSEKKQDSASDKGNKTASAVPATAENAAPLVTFQEEERPYEVAAEVSNEPGLICPRCRFRIQITIPQLLSGKPVYCTNCLLELQIDIGSSKESLDALQKLQSDFEKANAMIRDAQPNNQ
;
A
#
# COMPACT_ATOMS: atom_id res chain seq x y z
N MET A 1 28.12 4.42 36.03
CA MET A 1 27.92 5.79 35.47
C MET A 1 27.01 5.84 34.24
N ILE A 2 26.93 4.80 33.39
CA ILE A 2 26.13 4.81 32.15
C ILE A 2 24.60 4.90 32.37
N LYS A 3 24.08 4.35 33.47
CA LYS A 3 22.63 4.36 33.78
C LYS A 3 22.06 5.77 34.04
N ALA A 4 22.87 6.72 34.48
CA ALA A 4 22.43 8.09 34.77
C ALA A 4 22.17 8.91 33.50
N ILE A 5 22.93 8.64 32.43
CA ILE A 5 22.83 9.34 31.14
C ILE A 5 21.51 9.00 30.45
N VAL A 6 21.10 7.72 30.47
CA VAL A 6 19.84 7.27 29.87
C VAL A 6 18.62 7.89 30.56
N PHE A 7 18.70 8.11 31.87
CA PHE A 7 17.62 8.76 32.62
C PHE A 7 17.50 10.25 32.25
N PHE A 8 18.63 10.93 32.05
CA PHE A 8 18.68 12.34 31.66
C PHE A 8 18.09 12.58 30.26
N PHE A 9 18.36 11.69 29.30
CA PHE A 9 17.78 11.80 27.95
C PHE A 9 16.27 11.54 27.93
N ARG A 10 15.75 10.61 28.75
CA ARG A 10 14.30 10.37 28.85
C ARG A 10 13.57 11.59 29.41
N THR A 11 14.07 12.20 30.48
CA THR A 11 13.41 13.39 31.07
C THR A 11 13.55 14.62 30.18
N LEU A 12 14.69 14.81 29.51
CA LEU A 12 14.89 15.91 28.56
C LEU A 12 13.95 15.78 27.35
N PHE A 13 13.78 14.58 26.81
CA PHE A 13 12.88 14.33 25.68
C PHE A 13 11.41 14.58 26.04
N TYR A 14 10.97 14.16 27.23
CA TYR A 14 9.61 14.46 27.73
C TYR A 14 9.39 15.96 27.96
N TRP A 15 10.41 16.71 28.38
CA TRP A 15 10.33 18.16 28.53
C TRP A 15 10.27 18.88 27.18
N ILE A 16 11.06 18.45 26.19
CA ILE A 16 11.06 19.02 24.83
C ILE A 16 9.69 18.79 24.15
N LEU A 17 9.12 17.59 24.27
CA LEU A 17 7.79 17.29 23.71
C LEU A 17 6.67 18.13 24.34
N ARG A 18 6.79 18.49 25.62
CA ARG A 18 5.79 19.30 26.32
C ARG A 18 5.88 20.79 25.96
N LEU A 19 7.05 21.28 25.57
CA LEU A 19 7.25 22.67 25.12
C LEU A 19 6.75 22.91 23.68
N PHE A 20 6.71 21.88 22.84
CA PHE A 20 6.33 22.03 21.43
C PHE A 20 4.84 21.87 21.12
N GLY A 21 3.98 21.71 22.14
CA GLY A 21 2.53 21.93 22.02
C GLY A 21 1.87 21.26 20.81
N TRP A 22 2.30 20.05 20.44
CA TRP A 22 1.84 19.41 19.21
C TRP A 22 0.47 18.74 19.44
N THR A 23 -0.58 19.53 19.32
CA THR A 23 -1.97 19.07 19.27
C THR A 23 -2.27 18.49 17.88
N ALA A 24 -2.83 17.29 17.85
CA ALA A 24 -3.23 16.59 16.63
C ALA A 24 -4.25 17.39 15.78
N PRO A 25 -4.13 17.43 14.44
CA PRO A 25 -5.11 18.09 13.58
C PRO A 25 -6.29 17.18 13.24
N SER A 26 -7.49 17.77 13.39
CA SER A 26 -8.83 17.23 13.24
C SER A 26 -9.30 17.08 11.78
N GLU A 27 -10.24 16.14 11.61
CA GLU A 27 -11.11 15.88 10.45
C GLU A 27 -11.62 17.14 9.72
N LYS A 28 -11.62 17.08 8.37
CA LYS A 28 -12.38 18.03 7.53
C LYS A 28 -13.33 17.27 6.61
N LYS A 29 -14.60 17.55 6.87
CA LYS A 29 -15.80 17.26 6.09
C LYS A 29 -15.82 18.19 4.85
N GLN A 30 -16.09 17.66 3.67
CA GLN A 30 -16.37 18.48 2.47
C GLN A 30 -17.71 18.04 1.87
N ASP A 31 -18.70 18.87 2.13
CA ASP A 31 -20.01 18.91 1.49
C ASP A 31 -19.93 19.83 0.25
N SER A 32 -20.95 19.74 -0.62
CA SER A 32 -21.38 20.67 -1.71
C SER A 32 -20.52 20.75 -2.99
N ALA A 33 -20.97 20.32 -4.17
CA ALA A 33 -22.15 20.70 -4.98
C ALA A 33 -21.96 22.00 -5.79
N SER A 34 -22.22 21.86 -7.12
CA SER A 34 -22.71 22.88 -8.06
C SER A 34 -21.79 24.05 -8.42
N ASP A 35 -21.47 24.22 -9.71
CA ASP A 35 -22.14 25.23 -10.55
C ASP A 35 -21.57 25.26 -12.00
N LYS A 36 -22.36 25.88 -12.88
CA LYS A 36 -22.40 25.89 -14.34
C LYS A 36 -21.29 26.71 -15.02
N GLY A 37 -21.17 26.50 -16.34
CA GLY A 37 -20.08 27.03 -17.17
C GLY A 37 -20.25 28.41 -17.81
N ASN A 38 -19.28 28.76 -18.65
CA ASN A 38 -19.29 29.69 -19.79
C ASN A 38 -18.03 29.35 -20.65
N LYS A 39 -17.98 29.29 -22.00
CA LYS A 39 -18.21 30.28 -23.08
C LYS A 39 -17.44 31.58 -22.82
N THR A 40 -16.46 32.05 -23.61
CA THR A 40 -16.27 32.02 -25.08
C THR A 40 -14.88 32.57 -25.45
N ALA A 41 -14.25 31.99 -26.49
CA ALA A 41 -13.41 32.52 -27.58
C ALA A 41 -12.27 33.57 -27.43
N SER A 42 -11.30 33.37 -28.34
CA SER A 42 -10.40 34.32 -29.04
C SER A 42 -9.08 34.62 -28.31
N ALA A 43 -7.88 34.55 -28.91
CA ALA A 43 -7.51 34.73 -30.31
C ALA A 43 -6.22 33.96 -30.69
N VAL A 44 -6.12 33.61 -31.97
CA VAL A 44 -4.97 33.02 -32.68
C VAL A 44 -3.93 34.11 -33.00
N PRO A 45 -2.64 33.78 -33.04
CA PRO A 45 -1.88 34.14 -34.24
C PRO A 45 -1.15 32.94 -34.85
N ALA A 46 -1.17 32.94 -36.18
CA ALA A 46 -0.57 31.97 -37.08
C ALA A 46 0.91 32.27 -37.34
N THR A 47 1.72 31.22 -37.36
CA THR A 47 3.01 31.12 -38.07
C THR A 47 3.24 29.62 -38.27
N ALA A 48 3.07 29.11 -39.50
CA ALA A 48 4.17 28.93 -40.46
C ALA A 48 5.14 27.85 -39.94
N GLU A 49 4.87 26.58 -40.26
CA GLU A 49 5.53 25.87 -41.37
C GLU A 49 6.80 25.15 -40.90
N ASN A 50 6.64 23.92 -40.43
CA ASN A 50 7.69 22.91 -40.47
C ASN A 50 7.00 21.56 -40.66
N ALA A 51 7.15 21.01 -41.86
CA ALA A 51 6.71 19.69 -42.25
C ALA A 51 7.46 18.65 -41.40
N ALA A 52 6.90 18.31 -40.24
CA ALA A 52 7.25 17.09 -39.53
C ALA A 52 6.51 15.92 -40.22
N PRO A 53 7.21 14.82 -40.56
CA PRO A 53 6.57 13.67 -41.18
C PRO A 53 5.50 13.11 -40.25
N LEU A 54 4.35 12.77 -40.83
CA LEU A 54 3.30 11.95 -40.24
C LEU A 54 3.94 10.70 -39.61
N VAL A 55 4.15 10.75 -38.29
CA VAL A 55 4.41 9.55 -37.50
C VAL A 55 3.07 8.83 -37.46
N THR A 56 2.94 7.82 -38.31
CA THR A 56 1.89 6.82 -38.21
C THR A 56 2.03 6.15 -36.86
N PHE A 57 1.15 6.50 -35.91
CA PHE A 57 0.91 5.72 -34.72
C PHE A 57 0.29 4.40 -35.16
N GLN A 58 1.13 3.40 -35.44
CA GLN A 58 0.67 2.01 -35.44
C GLN A 58 0.43 1.65 -33.98
N GLU A 59 -0.82 1.78 -33.58
CA GLU A 59 -1.38 1.22 -32.36
C GLU A 59 -1.31 -0.30 -32.49
N GLU A 60 -0.12 -0.84 -32.21
CA GLU A 60 0.06 -2.27 -32.00
C GLU A 60 -0.56 -2.55 -30.64
N GLU A 61 -1.87 -2.84 -30.64
CA GLU A 61 -2.58 -3.47 -29.53
C GLU A 61 -1.95 -4.84 -29.28
N ARG A 62 -0.77 -4.85 -28.65
CA ARG A 62 -0.15 -6.06 -28.17
C ARG A 62 -1.01 -6.53 -27.00
N PRO A 63 -1.70 -7.68 -27.09
CA PRO A 63 -2.42 -8.21 -25.96
C PRO A 63 -1.41 -8.42 -24.84
N TYR A 64 -1.53 -7.64 -23.76
CA TYR A 64 -0.73 -7.86 -22.57
C TYR A 64 -1.32 -9.09 -21.87
N GLU A 65 -1.03 -10.29 -22.40
CA GLU A 65 -1.30 -11.52 -21.67
C GLU A 65 -0.27 -11.58 -20.54
N VAL A 66 -0.58 -10.92 -19.42
CA VAL A 66 0.12 -11.20 -18.16
C VAL A 66 -0.40 -12.54 -17.71
N ALA A 67 0.26 -13.59 -18.18
CA ALA A 67 0.24 -14.88 -17.52
C ALA A 67 0.82 -14.64 -16.13
N ALA A 68 -0.03 -14.25 -15.19
CA ALA A 68 0.30 -14.23 -13.78
C ALA A 68 0.51 -15.69 -13.38
N GLU A 69 1.76 -16.15 -13.43
CA GLU A 69 2.15 -17.44 -12.91
C GLU A 69 1.86 -17.43 -11.40
N VAL A 70 0.71 -18.00 -11.02
CA VAL A 70 0.33 -18.18 -9.62
C VAL A 70 1.25 -19.26 -9.05
N SER A 71 2.43 -18.84 -8.60
CA SER A 71 3.33 -19.65 -7.79
C SER A 71 2.57 -20.10 -6.54
N ASN A 72 2.30 -21.40 -6.41
CA ASN A 72 1.62 -21.99 -5.25
C ASN A 72 2.44 -21.88 -3.95
N GLU A 73 3.68 -21.39 -4.01
CA GLU A 73 4.49 -21.17 -2.83
C GLU A 73 4.23 -19.78 -2.24
N PRO A 74 3.60 -19.70 -1.05
CA PRO A 74 3.31 -18.43 -0.43
C PRO A 74 4.61 -17.71 -0.06
N GLY A 75 4.73 -16.44 -0.40
CA GLY A 75 5.92 -15.65 -0.06
C GLY A 75 6.19 -14.50 -1.02
N LEU A 76 7.16 -13.66 -0.65
CA LEU A 76 7.66 -12.54 -1.45
C LEU A 76 9.12 -12.80 -1.83
N ILE A 77 9.51 -12.52 -3.07
CA ILE A 77 10.92 -12.60 -3.47
C ILE A 77 11.67 -11.35 -3.00
N CYS A 78 12.74 -11.54 -2.24
CA CYS A 78 13.57 -10.43 -1.78
C CYS A 78 14.25 -9.73 -2.97
N PRO A 79 14.10 -8.40 -3.14
CA PRO A 79 14.67 -7.68 -4.27
C PRO A 79 16.20 -7.59 -4.24
N ARG A 80 16.82 -7.79 -3.06
CA ARG A 80 18.28 -7.68 -2.89
C ARG A 80 19.02 -8.99 -3.09
N CYS A 81 18.51 -10.10 -2.53
CA CYS A 81 19.20 -11.39 -2.52
C CYS A 81 18.42 -12.53 -3.18
N ARG A 82 17.22 -12.24 -3.73
CA ARG A 82 16.30 -13.20 -4.35
C ARG A 82 15.85 -14.36 -3.47
N PHE A 83 16.12 -14.30 -2.16
CA PHE A 83 15.61 -15.24 -1.19
C PHE A 83 14.08 -15.11 -1.08
N ARG A 84 13.37 -16.23 -1.02
CA ARG A 84 11.92 -16.26 -0.83
C ARG A 84 11.58 -16.03 0.64
N ILE A 85 10.93 -14.92 0.92
CA ILE A 85 10.46 -14.53 2.25
C ILE A 85 9.08 -15.14 2.46
N GLN A 86 8.99 -16.15 3.31
CA GLN A 86 7.70 -16.73 3.67
C GLN A 86 6.86 -15.69 4.41
N ILE A 87 5.64 -15.46 3.92
CA ILE A 87 4.72 -14.49 4.50
C ILE A 87 3.32 -15.09 4.60
N THR A 88 2.60 -14.67 5.63
CA THR A 88 1.21 -15.06 5.85
C THR A 88 0.29 -13.86 5.66
N ILE A 89 -0.97 -14.10 5.29
CA ILE A 89 -2.00 -13.06 5.19
C ILE A 89 -2.09 -12.21 6.48
N PRO A 90 -2.17 -12.77 7.70
CA PRO A 90 -2.21 -11.95 8.91
C PRO A 90 -0.95 -11.08 9.10
N GLN A 91 0.21 -11.52 8.63
CA GLN A 91 1.43 -10.72 8.68
C GLN A 91 1.35 -9.51 7.73
N LEU A 92 0.82 -9.70 6.51
CA LEU A 92 0.56 -8.60 5.57
C LEU A 92 -0.44 -7.59 6.16
N LEU A 93 -1.55 -8.09 6.72
CA LEU A 93 -2.60 -7.25 7.31
C LEU A 93 -2.15 -6.51 8.57
N SER A 94 -1.13 -7.01 9.28
CA SER A 94 -0.61 -6.35 10.49
C SER A 94 0.07 -5.01 10.21
N GLY A 95 0.44 -4.73 8.95
CA GLY A 95 1.19 -3.55 8.55
C GLY A 95 2.59 -3.46 9.15
N LYS A 96 3.07 -4.53 9.79
CA LYS A 96 4.42 -4.58 10.38
C LYS A 96 5.46 -4.76 9.27
N PRO A 97 6.68 -4.22 9.47
CA PRO A 97 7.78 -4.49 8.56
C PRO A 97 8.09 -5.98 8.49
N VAL A 98 8.42 -6.44 7.29
CA VAL A 98 8.83 -7.80 6.99
C VAL A 98 10.33 -7.82 6.79
N TYR A 99 11.04 -8.67 7.53
CA TYR A 99 12.48 -8.80 7.43
C TYR A 99 12.86 -9.99 6.56
N CYS A 100 13.76 -9.78 5.62
CA CYS A 100 14.40 -10.88 4.91
C CYS A 100 15.41 -11.58 5.83
N THR A 101 15.23 -12.87 6.08
CA THR A 101 16.12 -13.66 6.95
C THR A 101 17.53 -13.87 6.39
N ASN A 102 17.71 -13.71 5.07
CA ASN A 102 19.01 -13.92 4.42
C ASN A 102 19.88 -12.66 4.40
N CYS A 103 19.31 -11.49 4.09
CA CYS A 103 20.06 -10.24 3.93
C CYS A 103 19.67 -9.13 4.90
N LEU A 104 18.76 -9.41 5.83
CA LEU A 104 18.25 -8.49 6.87
C LEU A 104 17.63 -7.20 6.31
N LEU A 105 17.22 -7.21 5.04
CA LEU A 105 16.48 -6.10 4.45
C LEU A 105 15.10 -6.00 5.12
N GLU A 106 14.78 -4.81 5.62
CA GLU A 106 13.44 -4.44 6.05
C GLU A 106 12.60 -4.04 4.84
N LEU A 107 11.45 -4.67 4.66
CA LEU A 107 10.43 -4.29 3.67
C LEU A 107 9.20 -3.77 4.43
N GLN A 108 8.81 -2.54 4.12
CA GLN A 108 7.52 -2.00 4.58
C GLN A 108 6.49 -2.09 3.47
N ILE A 109 5.28 -2.43 3.88
CA ILE A 109 4.10 -2.41 3.02
C ILE A 109 3.56 -0.98 3.06
N ASP A 110 3.43 -0.36 1.90
CA ASP A 110 2.73 0.91 1.80
C ASP A 110 1.22 0.67 1.91
N ILE A 111 0.71 0.90 3.11
CA ILE A 111 -0.71 0.74 3.44
C ILE A 111 -1.60 1.69 2.63
N GLY A 112 -1.07 2.87 2.25
CA GLY A 112 -1.82 3.86 1.49
C GLY A 112 -2.12 3.38 0.08
N SER A 113 -1.08 2.98 -0.65
CA SER A 113 -1.24 2.47 -2.02
C SER A 113 -1.82 1.05 -2.08
N SER A 114 -1.60 0.23 -1.04
CA SER A 114 -2.04 -1.17 -1.01
C SER A 114 -3.41 -1.37 -0.35
N LYS A 115 -4.12 -0.30 0.00
CA LYS A 115 -5.37 -0.38 0.78
C LYS A 115 -6.40 -1.35 0.18
N GLU A 116 -6.69 -1.22 -1.11
CA GLU A 116 -7.68 -2.07 -1.79
C GLU A 116 -7.29 -3.55 -1.74
N SER A 117 -6.00 -3.85 -1.93
CA SER A 117 -5.48 -5.22 -1.84
C SER A 117 -5.54 -5.77 -0.41
N LEU A 118 -5.23 -4.94 0.60
CA LEU A 118 -5.33 -5.33 2.00
C LEU A 118 -6.78 -5.55 2.44
N ASP A 119 -7.72 -4.71 1.98
CA ASP A 119 -9.15 -4.88 2.23
C ASP A 119 -9.66 -6.20 1.62
N ALA A 120 -9.24 -6.53 0.40
CA ALA A 120 -9.57 -7.80 -0.25
C ALA A 120 -9.01 -9.01 0.53
N LEU A 121 -7.75 -8.93 0.98
CA LEU A 121 -7.14 -9.97 1.81
C LEU A 121 -7.85 -10.13 3.16
N GLN A 122 -8.28 -9.04 3.77
CA GLN A 122 -9.03 -9.08 5.04
C GLN A 122 -10.37 -9.77 4.86
N LYS A 123 -11.09 -9.46 3.78
CA LYS A 123 -12.35 -10.13 3.45
C LYS A 123 -12.15 -11.64 3.28
N LEU A 124 -11.14 -12.03 2.50
CA LEU A 124 -10.78 -13.42 2.27
C LEU A 124 -10.48 -14.15 3.59
N GLN A 125 -9.66 -13.55 4.46
CA GLN A 125 -9.31 -14.11 5.77
C GLN A 125 -10.58 -14.35 6.61
N SER A 126 -11.50 -13.39 6.64
CA SER A 126 -12.75 -13.51 7.40
C SER A 126 -13.67 -14.61 6.87
N ASP A 127 -13.74 -14.78 5.55
CA ASP A 127 -14.59 -15.80 4.93
C ASP A 127 -13.99 -17.20 5.11
N PHE A 128 -12.66 -17.29 5.06
CA PHE A 128 -11.93 -18.52 5.36
C PHE A 128 -12.13 -18.96 6.82
N GLU A 129 -12.09 -18.02 7.78
CA GLU A 129 -12.36 -18.30 9.20
C GLU A 129 -13.79 -18.80 9.42
N LYS A 130 -14.79 -18.17 8.81
CA LYS A 130 -16.20 -18.62 8.88
C LYS A 130 -16.36 -20.03 8.31
N ALA A 131 -15.78 -20.30 7.14
CA ALA A 131 -15.85 -21.62 6.52
C ALA A 131 -15.22 -22.70 7.41
N ASN A 132 -14.06 -22.42 8.00
CA ASN A 132 -13.41 -23.34 8.94
C ASN A 132 -14.24 -23.57 10.21
N ALA A 133 -14.94 -22.54 10.71
CA ALA A 133 -15.85 -22.70 11.85
C ALA A 133 -17.00 -23.67 11.49
N MET A 134 -17.64 -23.48 10.34
CA MET A 134 -18.73 -24.36 9.88
C MET A 134 -18.27 -25.81 9.69
N ILE A 135 -17.06 -26.03 9.16
CA ILE A 135 -16.49 -27.38 9.00
C ILE A 135 -16.27 -28.04 10.37
N ARG A 136 -15.77 -27.28 11.35
CA ARG A 136 -15.57 -27.80 12.72
C ARG A 136 -16.88 -28.16 13.40
N ASP A 137 -17.93 -27.38 13.20
CA ASP A 137 -19.26 -27.65 13.77
C ASP A 137 -19.96 -28.83 13.08
N ALA A 138 -19.68 -29.04 11.78
CA ALA A 138 -20.22 -30.14 10.98
C ALA A 138 -19.47 -31.48 11.16
N GLN A 139 -18.32 -31.49 11.84
CA GLN A 139 -17.64 -32.70 12.27
C GLN A 139 -17.84 -32.93 13.78
N PRO A 140 -19.06 -33.31 14.23
CA PRO A 140 -19.23 -33.77 15.60
C PRO A 140 -18.50 -35.11 15.72
N ASN A 141 -17.30 -35.07 16.31
CA ASN A 141 -16.58 -36.17 16.95
C ASN A 141 -17.01 -37.59 16.53
N ASN A 142 -16.19 -38.22 15.68
CA ASN A 142 -16.17 -39.67 15.52
C ASN A 142 -15.33 -40.27 16.67
N GLN A 143 -15.90 -40.24 17.87
CA GLN A 143 -15.30 -40.71 19.11
C GLN A 143 -15.89 -42.06 19.53
#